data_AF-A0AAJ2UL19-F1
#
_entry.id   AF-A0AAJ2UL19-F1
#
_cell.length_a   1.000
_cell.length_b   1.000
_cell.length_c   1.000
_cell.angle_alpha   90.00
_cell.angle_beta   90.00
_cell.angle_gamma   90.00
#
_symmetry.space_group_name_H-M   'P 1'
#
loop_
_entity.id
_entity.type
_entity.pdbx_description
1 polymer ?
#
loop_
_entity_poly.entity_id
_entity_poly.type
_entity_poly.pdbx_seq_one_letter_code
_entity_poly.pdbx_strand_id
1 'polypeptide(L)'
;ADVVRAGRGRGGAVFNPSHILFTEPEYLLAEDPRISDRATYHAIWEAVSSGAATPTQIGGLVGMDAKSLTYHLNIMKAAAFIRHDQDVLLQRKPIITVADPIVRFHDLIVRPNLVDFELREGRAAWERSKETFSSKVLGPHFEDLARRWTLRYGRERGLDDIGQVGTTTVACREHRGHEVDVVALSRTSRPP
;
A
#
# COMPACT_ATOMS: atom_id res chain seq x y z
N ALA A 1 -18.50 22.79 13.66
CA ALA A 1 -18.60 21.83 14.78
C ALA A 1 -19.41 20.58 14.39
N ASP A 2 -19.30 20.08 13.15
CA ASP A 2 -20.15 18.99 12.63
C ASP A 2 -19.37 17.97 11.78
N VAL A 3 -18.30 17.41 12.34
CA VAL A 3 -17.59 16.25 11.73
C VAL A 3 -17.62 15.02 12.66
N VAL A 4 -18.14 15.14 13.88
CA VAL A 4 -18.07 14.07 14.92
C VAL A 4 -19.41 13.31 15.09
N ARG A 5 -20.46 13.60 14.29
CA ARG A 5 -21.80 13.00 14.47
C ARG A 5 -22.24 11.99 13.40
N ALA A 6 -21.31 11.36 12.68
CA ALA A 6 -21.62 10.24 11.77
C ALA A 6 -21.35 8.84 12.37
N GLY A 7 -21.17 8.73 13.69
CA GLY A 7 -20.71 7.52 14.39
C GLY A 7 -21.78 6.58 14.94
N ARG A 8 -23.02 6.55 14.42
CA ARG A 8 -24.05 5.61 14.91
C ARG A 8 -24.86 5.02 13.76
N GLY A 9 -24.55 3.78 13.42
CA GLY A 9 -25.43 2.91 12.61
C GLY A 9 -25.00 2.72 11.15
N ARG A 10 -23.87 2.05 10.92
CA ARG A 10 -23.59 1.30 9.67
C ARG A 10 -22.35 0.39 9.71
N GLY A 11 -21.76 0.13 10.88
CA GLY A 11 -20.58 -0.74 11.00
C GLY A 11 -20.84 -2.23 10.77
N GLY A 12 -22.09 -2.68 10.65
CA GLY A 12 -22.42 -4.10 10.44
C GLY A 12 -22.22 -4.60 9.00
N ALA A 13 -22.29 -3.70 8.00
CA ALA A 13 -22.21 -4.08 6.59
C ALA A 13 -20.75 -4.26 6.10
N VAL A 14 -19.81 -3.53 6.70
CA VAL A 14 -18.37 -3.57 6.31
C VAL A 14 -17.68 -4.83 6.84
N PHE A 15 -18.24 -5.51 7.85
CA PHE A 15 -17.70 -6.77 8.41
C PHE A 15 -18.50 -8.00 7.98
N ASN A 16 -19.25 -7.92 6.88
CA ASN A 16 -19.95 -9.07 6.31
C ASN A 16 -18.98 -9.79 5.34
N PRO A 17 -18.64 -11.07 5.58
CA PRO A 17 -17.79 -11.85 4.66
C PRO A 17 -18.31 -11.94 3.22
N SER A 18 -19.61 -11.74 3.01
CA SER A 18 -20.22 -11.70 1.67
C SER A 18 -20.05 -10.36 0.95
N HIS A 19 -19.37 -9.38 1.56
CA HIS A 19 -19.13 -8.08 0.95
C HIS A 19 -17.94 -8.15 -0.03
N ILE A 20 -18.02 -7.43 -1.15
CA ILE A 20 -17.02 -7.49 -2.23
C ILE A 20 -15.58 -7.26 -1.78
N LEU A 21 -15.39 -6.39 -0.77
CA LEU A 21 -14.10 -6.10 -0.12
C LEU A 21 -13.38 -7.34 0.49
N PHE A 22 -14.10 -8.44 0.72
CA PHE A 22 -13.55 -9.70 1.25
C PHE A 22 -13.10 -10.66 0.13
N THR A 23 -13.51 -10.41 -1.11
CA THR A 23 -13.24 -11.28 -2.27
C THR A 23 -12.51 -10.56 -3.40
N GLU A 24 -12.30 -9.25 -3.25
CA GLU A 24 -11.77 -8.37 -4.30
C GLU A 24 -10.36 -8.78 -4.77
N PRO A 25 -9.40 -9.15 -3.89
CA PRO A 25 -8.09 -9.62 -4.36
C PRO A 25 -8.19 -10.88 -5.22
N GLU A 26 -9.14 -11.77 -4.92
CA GLU A 26 -9.42 -12.94 -5.74
C GLU A 26 -9.97 -12.50 -7.11
N TYR A 27 -10.94 -11.60 -7.19
CA TYR A 27 -11.42 -11.12 -8.49
C TYR A 27 -10.31 -10.43 -9.31
N LEU A 28 -9.50 -9.57 -8.69
CA LEU A 28 -8.39 -8.86 -9.36
C LEU A 28 -7.40 -9.83 -10.03
N LEU A 29 -7.00 -10.90 -9.33
CA LEU A 29 -6.09 -11.89 -9.92
C LEU A 29 -6.76 -12.77 -10.99
N ALA A 30 -8.09 -12.91 -10.98
CA ALA A 30 -8.80 -13.68 -12.00
C ALA A 30 -8.86 -12.99 -13.36
N GLU A 31 -8.78 -11.67 -13.39
CA GLU A 31 -8.91 -10.90 -14.62
C GLU A 31 -7.64 -10.90 -15.47
N ASP A 32 -6.48 -11.24 -14.90
CA ASP A 32 -5.21 -11.29 -15.64
C ASP A 32 -4.85 -12.72 -16.07
N PRO A 33 -4.94 -13.05 -17.37
CA PRO A 33 -4.68 -14.41 -17.87
C PRO A 33 -3.21 -14.84 -17.72
N ARG A 34 -2.29 -13.93 -17.39
CA ARG A 34 -0.88 -14.25 -17.11
C ARG A 34 -0.68 -14.84 -15.70
N ILE A 35 -1.70 -14.77 -14.85
CA ILE A 35 -1.65 -15.20 -13.45
C ILE A 35 -2.24 -16.62 -13.35
N SER A 36 -1.38 -17.61 -13.58
CA SER A 36 -1.76 -19.02 -13.49
C SER A 36 -1.71 -19.56 -12.06
N ASP A 37 -0.69 -19.17 -11.28
CA ASP A 37 -0.52 -19.58 -9.88
C ASP A 37 -0.84 -18.43 -8.92
N ARG A 38 -2.11 -18.30 -8.55
CA ARG A 38 -2.61 -17.21 -7.71
C ARG A 38 -2.02 -17.22 -6.30
N ALA A 39 -1.63 -18.39 -5.80
CA ALA A 39 -1.07 -18.52 -4.47
C ALA A 39 0.25 -17.74 -4.34
N THR A 40 1.11 -17.80 -5.37
CA THR A 40 2.35 -17.02 -5.42
C THR A 40 2.09 -15.51 -5.37
N TYR A 41 1.08 -15.01 -6.08
CA TYR A 41 0.77 -13.57 -6.13
C TYR A 41 0.17 -13.07 -4.81
N HIS A 42 -0.69 -13.87 -4.17
CA HIS A 42 -1.16 -13.57 -2.81
C HIS A 42 -0.01 -13.57 -1.80
N ALA A 43 0.92 -14.53 -1.87
CA ALA A 43 2.08 -14.56 -0.96
C ALA A 43 2.97 -13.32 -1.14
N ILE A 44 3.14 -12.85 -2.38
CA ILE A 44 3.86 -11.59 -2.65
C ILE A 44 3.11 -10.39 -2.08
N TRP A 45 1.80 -10.28 -2.28
CA TRP A 45 1.00 -9.20 -1.68
C TRP A 45 1.06 -9.21 -0.16
N GLU A 46 0.96 -10.37 0.48
CA GLU A 46 1.06 -10.52 1.93
C GLU A 46 2.43 -10.07 2.45
N ALA A 47 3.51 -10.51 1.79
CA ALA A 47 4.87 -10.11 2.12
C ALA A 47 5.06 -8.58 2.04
N VAL A 48 4.59 -7.97 0.94
CA VAL A 48 4.71 -6.52 0.72
C VAL A 48 3.81 -5.73 1.68
N SER A 49 2.58 -6.17 1.89
CA SER A 49 1.64 -5.56 2.84
C SER A 49 2.19 -5.58 4.26
N SER A 50 2.90 -6.65 4.63
CA SER A 50 3.56 -6.81 5.94
C SER A 50 4.83 -5.95 6.09
N GLY A 51 5.34 -5.37 4.99
CA GLY A 51 6.45 -4.41 4.99
C GLY A 51 7.71 -4.87 4.28
N ALA A 52 7.72 -6.00 3.57
CA ALA A 52 8.84 -6.36 2.70
C ALA A 52 8.87 -5.43 1.48
N ALA A 53 9.94 -4.63 1.36
CA ALA A 53 10.00 -3.53 0.41
C ALA A 53 10.99 -3.80 -0.75
N THR A 54 11.76 -4.88 -0.69
CA THR A 54 12.80 -5.20 -1.69
C THR A 54 12.63 -6.62 -2.22
N PRO A 55 13.08 -6.92 -3.46
CA PRO A 55 13.02 -8.28 -4.00
C PRO A 55 13.67 -9.34 -3.10
N THR A 56 14.77 -8.99 -2.43
CA THR A 56 15.44 -9.90 -1.49
C THR A 56 14.58 -10.22 -0.26
N GLN A 57 13.94 -9.21 0.34
CA GLN A 57 13.06 -9.43 1.49
C GLN A 57 11.82 -10.22 1.09
N ILE A 58 11.20 -9.88 -0.03
CA ILE A 58 10.00 -10.56 -0.55
C ILE A 58 10.34 -12.02 -0.88
N GLY A 59 11.44 -12.28 -1.59
CA GLY A 59 11.86 -13.62 -1.95
C GLY A 59 12.17 -14.49 -0.73
N GLY A 60 12.76 -13.90 0.32
CA GLY A 60 12.98 -14.58 1.59
C GLY A 60 11.70 -15.03 2.29
N LEU A 61 10.61 -14.26 2.18
CA LEU A 61 9.31 -14.59 2.79
C LEU A 61 8.50 -15.57 1.93
N VAL A 62 8.56 -15.43 0.61
CA VAL A 62 7.81 -16.28 -0.34
C VAL A 62 8.56 -17.60 -0.63
N GLY A 63 9.81 -17.73 -0.19
CA GLY A 63 10.63 -18.93 -0.46
C GLY A 63 11.09 -19.03 -1.91
N MET A 64 11.26 -17.88 -2.57
CA MET A 64 11.60 -17.79 -4.00
C MET A 64 12.92 -17.02 -4.19
N ASP A 65 13.80 -17.53 -5.05
CA ASP A 65 15.03 -16.82 -5.41
C ASP A 65 14.72 -15.54 -6.22
N ALA A 66 15.65 -14.58 -6.21
CA ALA A 66 15.44 -13.27 -6.82
C ALA A 66 15.16 -13.32 -8.34
N LYS A 67 15.72 -14.31 -9.06
CA LYS A 67 15.51 -14.43 -10.51
C LYS A 67 14.09 -14.89 -10.81
N SER A 68 13.63 -15.92 -10.11
CA SER A 68 12.25 -16.42 -10.22
C SER A 68 11.24 -15.36 -9.77
N LEU A 69 11.56 -14.59 -8.73
CA LEU A 69 10.68 -13.52 -8.23
C LEU A 69 10.57 -12.35 -9.21
N THR A 70 11.65 -12.02 -9.92
CA THR A 70 11.67 -10.88 -10.86
C THR A 70 10.58 -10.99 -11.93
N TYR A 71 10.34 -12.21 -12.44
CA TYR A 71 9.27 -12.45 -13.41
C TYR A 71 7.88 -12.06 -12.86
N HIS A 72 7.56 -12.53 -11.64
CA HIS A 72 6.29 -12.27 -10.99
C HIS A 72 6.10 -10.78 -10.64
N LEU A 73 7.15 -10.13 -10.10
CA LEU A 73 7.10 -8.70 -9.79
C LEU A 73 6.87 -7.85 -11.05
N ASN A 74 7.44 -8.24 -12.20
CA ASN A 74 7.20 -7.54 -13.45
C ASN A 74 5.75 -7.68 -13.94
N ILE A 75 5.14 -8.86 -13.79
CA ILE A 75 3.71 -9.07 -14.09
C ILE A 75 2.85 -8.21 -13.17
N MET A 76 3.09 -8.28 -11.86
CA MET A 76 2.33 -7.51 -10.86
C MET A 76 2.45 -6.00 -11.09
N LYS A 77 3.65 -5.52 -11.45
CA LYS A 77 3.86 -4.11 -11.79
C LYS A 77 3.11 -3.73 -13.06
N ALA A 78 3.15 -4.57 -14.09
CA ALA A 78 2.45 -4.32 -15.35
C ALA A 78 0.92 -4.33 -15.19
N ALA A 79 0.40 -5.14 -14.27
CA ALA A 79 -1.00 -5.18 -13.89
C ALA A 79 -1.38 -4.08 -12.87
N ALA A 80 -0.45 -3.21 -12.49
CA ALA A 80 -0.63 -2.17 -11.47
C ALA A 80 -1.06 -2.71 -10.08
N PHE A 81 -0.74 -3.96 -9.77
CA PHE A 81 -0.96 -4.57 -8.45
C PHE A 81 0.09 -4.17 -7.42
N ILE A 82 1.28 -3.82 -7.89
CA ILE A 82 2.36 -3.23 -7.09
C ILE A 82 2.92 -1.99 -7.78
N ARG A 83 3.54 -1.11 -7.01
CA ARG A 83 4.33 0.02 -7.48
C ARG A 83 5.79 -0.14 -7.10
N HIS A 84 6.65 0.51 -7.87
CA HIS A 84 8.06 0.71 -7.55
C HIS A 84 8.24 2.19 -7.25
N ASP A 85 8.23 2.54 -5.97
CA ASP A 85 8.34 3.93 -5.53
C ASP A 85 9.83 4.29 -5.42
N GLN A 86 10.21 5.33 -6.16
CA GLN A 86 11.59 5.81 -6.25
C GLN A 86 11.76 7.01 -5.31
N ASP A 87 12.85 7.01 -4.55
CA ASP A 87 13.28 8.18 -3.78
C ASP A 87 13.57 9.33 -4.75
N VAL A 88 12.93 10.49 -4.54
CA VAL A 88 12.98 11.60 -5.50
C VAL A 88 14.24 12.44 -5.40
N LEU A 89 14.98 12.35 -4.29
CA LEU A 89 16.24 13.08 -4.10
C LEU A 89 17.45 12.17 -4.16
N LEU A 90 17.31 10.90 -3.75
CA LEU A 90 18.43 9.97 -3.61
C LEU A 90 18.40 8.91 -4.72
N GLN A 91 19.56 8.60 -5.29
CA GLN A 91 19.76 7.50 -6.25
C GLN A 91 19.72 6.13 -5.56
N ARG A 92 18.60 5.80 -4.93
CA ARG A 92 18.37 4.53 -4.22
C ARG A 92 17.65 3.54 -5.12
N LYS A 93 17.72 2.25 -4.77
CA LYS A 93 16.86 1.24 -5.40
C LYS A 93 15.39 1.55 -5.04
N PRO A 94 14.45 1.43 -5.99
CA PRO A 94 13.04 1.58 -5.68
C PRO A 94 12.58 0.60 -4.61
N ILE A 95 11.62 1.03 -3.80
CA ILE A 95 10.90 0.14 -2.89
C ILE A 95 9.62 -0.35 -3.55
N ILE A 96 9.20 -1.56 -3.21
CA ILE A 96 7.99 -2.19 -3.72
C ILE A 96 6.85 -1.95 -2.74
N THR A 97 5.73 -1.42 -3.22
CA THR A 97 4.52 -1.19 -2.42
C THR A 97 3.30 -1.82 -3.07
N VAL A 98 2.35 -2.31 -2.27
CA VAL A 98 1.04 -2.73 -2.79
C VAL A 98 0.29 -1.49 -3.29
N ALA A 99 -0.27 -1.61 -4.49
CA ALA A 99 -0.89 -0.48 -5.16
C ALA A 99 -2.25 -0.09 -4.55
N ASP A 100 -3.07 -1.10 -4.27
CA ASP A 100 -4.45 -0.94 -3.82
C ASP A 100 -4.57 -1.06 -2.29
N PRO A 101 -5.15 -0.08 -1.60
CA PRO A 101 -5.39 -0.17 -0.15
C PRO A 101 -6.34 -1.31 0.25
N ILE A 102 -7.26 -1.73 -0.61
CA ILE A 102 -8.18 -2.84 -0.31
C ILE A 102 -7.45 -4.17 -0.27
N VAL A 103 -6.46 -4.38 -1.15
CA VAL A 103 -5.59 -5.57 -1.08
C VAL A 103 -4.85 -5.60 0.27
N ARG A 104 -4.29 -4.47 0.72
CA ARG A 104 -3.65 -4.38 2.05
C ARG A 104 -4.64 -4.66 3.19
N PHE A 105 -5.85 -4.10 3.11
CA PHE A 105 -6.90 -4.35 4.09
C PHE A 105 -7.26 -5.83 4.16
N HIS A 106 -7.41 -6.46 3.00
CA HIS A 106 -7.73 -7.88 2.93
C HIS A 106 -6.62 -8.73 3.56
N ASP A 107 -5.37 -8.55 3.14
CA ASP A 107 -4.24 -9.37 3.60
C ASP A 107 -3.92 -9.16 5.08
N LEU A 108 -4.05 -7.94 5.59
CA LEU A 108 -3.65 -7.61 6.96
C LEU A 108 -4.77 -7.67 7.99
N ILE A 109 -6.03 -7.62 7.55
CA ILE A 109 -7.19 -7.54 8.44
C ILE A 109 -8.17 -8.68 8.18
N VAL A 110 -8.60 -8.87 6.92
CA VAL A 110 -9.62 -9.87 6.59
C VAL A 110 -9.08 -11.28 6.77
N ARG A 111 -8.04 -11.64 6.01
CA ARG A 111 -7.50 -13.01 5.98
C ARG A 111 -7.03 -13.50 7.36
N PRO A 112 -6.30 -12.69 8.17
CA PRO A 112 -5.86 -13.13 9.50
C PRO A 112 -7.00 -13.32 10.52
N ASN A 113 -8.18 -12.73 10.28
CA ASN A 113 -9.32 -12.80 11.20
C ASN A 113 -10.55 -13.49 10.57
N LEU A 114 -10.37 -14.27 9.49
CA LEU A 114 -11.48 -14.85 8.73
C LEU A 114 -12.42 -15.68 9.62
N VAL A 115 -11.86 -16.52 10.50
CA VAL A 115 -12.62 -17.34 11.46
C VAL A 115 -13.49 -16.47 12.37
N ASP A 116 -12.94 -15.38 12.92
CA ASP A 116 -13.69 -14.47 13.78
C ASP A 116 -14.83 -13.76 13.01
N PHE A 117 -14.60 -13.42 11.75
CA PHE A 117 -15.66 -12.87 10.90
C PHE A 117 -16.77 -13.90 10.64
N GLU A 118 -16.43 -15.16 10.37
CA GLU A 118 -17.39 -16.27 10.20
C GLU A 118 -18.20 -16.54 11.47
N LEU A 119 -17.57 -16.48 12.65
CA LEU A 119 -18.19 -16.65 13.95
C LEU A 119 -18.97 -15.42 14.43
N ARG A 120 -19.10 -14.37 13.60
CA ARG A 120 -19.75 -13.08 13.92
C ARG A 120 -19.09 -12.32 15.08
N GLU A 121 -17.82 -12.60 15.34
CA GLU A 121 -16.96 -11.89 16.28
C GLU A 121 -16.16 -10.75 15.62
N GLY A 122 -16.52 -10.36 14.39
CA GLY A 122 -15.82 -9.34 13.60
C GLY A 122 -15.59 -8.00 14.30
N ARG A 123 -16.40 -7.65 15.31
CA ARG A 123 -16.14 -6.46 16.14
C ARG A 123 -14.87 -6.61 16.97
N ALA A 124 -14.67 -7.74 17.64
CA ALA A 124 -13.48 -7.98 18.46
C ALA A 124 -12.23 -8.05 17.59
N ALA A 125 -12.32 -8.74 16.44
CA ALA A 125 -11.27 -8.75 15.43
C ALA A 125 -10.90 -7.32 14.98
N TRP A 126 -11.91 -6.50 14.64
CA TRP A 126 -11.69 -5.13 14.23
C TRP A 126 -10.97 -4.29 15.31
N GLU A 127 -11.40 -4.40 16.57
CA GLU A 127 -10.77 -3.65 17.67
C GLU A 127 -9.26 -3.94 17.78
N ARG A 128 -8.85 -5.21 17.62
CA ARG A 128 -7.43 -5.59 17.61
C ARG A 128 -6.69 -5.11 16.36
N SER A 129 -7.40 -5.00 15.24
CA SER A 129 -6.82 -4.61 13.96
C SER A 129 -6.70 -3.10 13.74
N LYS A 130 -7.24 -2.25 14.62
CA LYS A 130 -7.27 -0.78 14.44
C LYS A 130 -5.88 -0.16 14.20
N GLU A 131 -4.87 -0.60 14.94
CA GLU A 131 -3.51 -0.07 14.81
C GLU A 131 -2.89 -0.47 13.45
N THR A 132 -3.01 -1.75 13.07
CA THR A 132 -2.57 -2.26 11.77
C THR A 132 -3.29 -1.53 10.62
N PHE A 133 -4.62 -1.38 10.73
CA PHE A 133 -5.40 -0.65 9.74
C PHE A 133 -4.92 0.80 9.59
N SER A 134 -4.75 1.51 10.71
CA SER A 134 -4.34 2.91 10.68
C SER A 134 -2.92 3.08 10.11
N SER A 135 -1.98 2.23 10.51
CA SER A 135 -0.56 2.37 10.16
C SER A 135 -0.16 1.71 8.83
N LYS A 136 -0.80 0.61 8.44
CA LYS A 136 -0.39 -0.19 7.26
C LYS A 136 -1.36 -0.10 6.08
N VAL A 137 -2.60 0.33 6.31
CA VAL A 137 -3.62 0.50 5.28
C VAL A 137 -3.87 1.98 5.02
N LEU A 138 -4.37 2.71 6.03
CA LEU A 138 -4.74 4.12 5.87
C LEU A 138 -3.53 5.03 5.68
N GLY A 139 -2.47 4.89 6.50
CA GLY A 139 -1.27 5.73 6.40
C GLY A 139 -0.69 5.76 4.98
N PRO A 140 -0.26 4.61 4.42
CA PRO A 140 0.31 4.56 3.07
C PRO A 140 -0.65 5.04 1.97
N HIS A 141 -1.96 4.81 2.13
CA HIS A 141 -2.95 5.32 1.19
C HIS A 141 -3.11 6.84 1.27
N PHE A 142 -3.10 7.39 2.48
CA PHE A 142 -3.17 8.82 2.71
C PHE A 142 -1.95 9.53 2.14
N GLU A 143 -0.75 8.98 2.35
CA GLU A 143 0.48 9.50 1.75
C GLU A 143 0.40 9.51 0.21
N ASP A 144 -0.09 8.44 -0.41
CA ASP A 144 -0.31 8.38 -1.86
C ASP A 144 -1.32 9.44 -2.35
N LEU A 145 -2.45 9.57 -1.64
CA LEU A 145 -3.43 10.61 -1.92
C LEU A 145 -2.82 12.01 -1.81
N ALA A 146 -2.01 12.26 -0.78
CA ALA A 146 -1.34 13.54 -0.58
C ALA A 146 -0.36 13.84 -1.72
N ARG A 147 0.44 12.86 -2.16
CA ARG A 147 1.34 13.01 -3.33
C ARG A 147 0.56 13.30 -4.61
N ARG A 148 -0.51 12.54 -4.89
CA ARG A 148 -1.36 12.76 -6.08
C ARG A 148 -2.06 14.11 -6.04
N TRP A 149 -2.54 14.51 -4.88
CA TRP A 149 -3.16 15.80 -4.68
C TRP A 149 -2.17 16.93 -4.93
N THR A 150 -0.96 16.85 -4.37
CA THR A 150 0.10 17.86 -4.57
C THR A 150 0.47 17.97 -6.04
N LEU A 151 0.63 16.86 -6.74
CA LEU A 151 0.94 16.87 -8.18
C LEU A 151 -0.17 17.54 -9.01
N ARG A 152 -1.44 17.31 -8.66
CA ARG A 152 -2.60 17.80 -9.42
C ARG A 152 -2.99 19.24 -9.11
N TYR A 153 -2.98 19.60 -7.83
CA TYR A 153 -3.55 20.87 -7.33
C TYR A 153 -2.52 21.79 -6.69
N GLY A 154 -1.25 21.38 -6.58
CA GLY A 154 -0.21 22.19 -5.94
C GLY A 154 -0.01 23.56 -6.63
N ARG A 155 -0.16 23.62 -7.95
CA ARG A 155 -0.06 24.88 -8.74
C ARG A 155 -1.12 25.89 -8.33
N GLU A 156 -2.34 25.44 -8.05
CA GLU A 156 -3.43 26.31 -7.56
C GLU A 156 -3.15 26.88 -6.16
N ARG A 157 -2.15 26.33 -5.46
CA ARG A 157 -1.70 26.76 -4.13
C ARG A 157 -0.37 27.51 -4.15
N GLY A 158 0.11 27.91 -5.34
CA GLY A 158 1.35 28.68 -5.50
C GLY A 158 2.62 27.83 -5.54
N LEU A 159 2.52 26.51 -5.70
CA LEU A 159 3.66 25.65 -6.02
C LEU A 159 3.83 25.60 -7.54
N ASP A 160 4.43 26.64 -8.10
CA ASP A 160 4.69 26.74 -9.53
C ASP A 160 5.74 25.73 -10.00
N ASP A 161 5.66 25.31 -11.26
CA ASP A 161 6.61 24.40 -11.92
C ASP A 161 6.80 23.00 -11.30
N ILE A 162 5.82 22.44 -10.57
CA ILE A 162 5.92 21.04 -10.12
C ILE A 162 6.16 20.09 -11.32
N GLY A 163 7.29 19.39 -11.27
CA GLY A 163 7.72 18.37 -12.23
C GLY A 163 7.56 16.96 -11.70
N GLN A 164 7.92 16.73 -10.44
CA GLN A 164 7.84 15.42 -9.79
C GLN A 164 7.36 15.57 -8.34
N VAL A 165 6.59 14.59 -7.87
CA VAL A 165 6.21 14.48 -6.45
C VAL A 165 6.49 13.06 -5.98
N GLY A 166 7.10 12.90 -4.81
CA GLY A 166 7.37 11.59 -4.22
C GLY A 166 7.85 11.67 -2.78
N THR A 167 8.60 10.66 -2.33
CA THR A 167 9.16 10.56 -0.97
C THR A 167 10.68 10.65 -0.99
N THR A 168 11.28 11.01 0.13
CA THR A 168 12.73 10.96 0.37
C THR A 168 13.01 10.69 1.84
N THR A 169 14.20 10.17 2.14
CA THR A 169 14.74 10.24 3.51
C THR A 169 15.67 11.44 3.66
N VAL A 170 15.51 12.23 4.70
CA VAL A 170 16.47 13.27 5.11
C VAL A 170 17.34 12.77 6.25
N ALA A 171 18.65 13.02 6.15
CA ALA A 171 19.58 12.66 7.22
C ALA A 171 19.28 13.49 8.47
N CYS A 172 19.29 12.84 9.63
CA CYS A 172 19.15 13.49 10.93
C CYS A 172 20.33 13.06 11.81
N ARG A 173 20.91 13.99 12.56
CA ARG A 173 22.04 13.69 13.46
C ARG A 173 21.58 12.99 14.75
N GLU A 174 20.34 13.22 15.15
CA GLU A 174 19.78 12.72 16.41
C GLU A 174 19.00 11.42 16.22
N HIS A 175 18.47 11.18 15.01
CA HIS A 175 17.65 10.03 14.68
C HIS A 175 18.26 9.23 13.52
N ARG A 176 17.69 8.06 13.21
CA ARG A 176 18.09 7.24 12.05
C ARG A 176 17.61 7.81 10.70
N GLY A 177 17.61 9.14 10.56
CA GLY A 177 16.95 9.87 9.48
C GLY A 177 15.44 10.04 9.70
N HIS A 178 14.84 10.92 8.90
CA HIS A 178 13.39 11.12 8.83
C HIS A 178 12.90 10.86 7.41
N GLU A 179 11.78 10.17 7.28
CA GLU A 179 11.08 10.08 6.02
C GLU A 179 10.24 11.35 5.80
N VAL A 180 10.24 11.84 4.56
CA VAL A 180 9.37 12.91 4.10
C VAL A 180 8.50 12.35 2.99
N ASP A 181 7.25 12.06 3.31
CA ASP A 181 6.34 11.29 2.43
C ASP A 181 5.90 12.07 1.19
N VAL A 182 5.95 13.40 1.26
CA VAL A 182 5.54 14.32 0.19
C VAL A 182 6.61 15.37 -0.02
N VAL A 183 7.35 15.23 -1.11
CA VAL A 183 8.30 16.21 -1.63
C VAL A 183 7.91 16.53 -3.06
N ALA A 184 7.74 17.82 -3.35
CA ALA A 184 7.53 18.32 -4.70
C ALA A 184 8.82 18.96 -5.22
N LEU A 185 9.26 18.52 -6.39
CA LEU A 185 10.42 19.03 -7.09
C LEU A 185 9.97 19.81 -8.32
N SER A 186 10.63 20.93 -8.60
CA SER A 186 10.43 21.67 -9.84
C SER A 186 10.89 20.85 -11.05
N ARG A 187 10.50 21.23 -12.26
CA ARG A 187 10.97 20.54 -13.48
C ARG A 187 12.47 20.73 -13.72
N THR A 188 13.01 21.81 -13.19
CA THR A 188 14.42 22.19 -13.33
C THR A 188 15.30 21.61 -12.22
N SER A 189 14.73 21.20 -11.08
CA SER A 189 15.49 20.50 -10.05
C SER A 189 15.97 19.15 -10.58
N ARG A 190 17.28 19.01 -10.69
CA ARG A 190 17.94 17.71 -10.84
C ARG A 190 18.13 17.11 -9.45
N PRO A 191 17.90 15.80 -9.28
CA PRO A 191 18.47 15.10 -8.14
C PRO A 191 19.99 15.33 -8.13
N PRO A 192 20.61 15.54 -6.96
CA PRO A 192 22.06 15.69 -6.85
C PRO A 192 22.84 14.50 -7.42
#